data_AF-A0A165FX02-F1
#
_entry.id   AF-A0A165FX02-F1
#
_cell.length_a   1.000
_cell.length_b   1.000
_cell.length_c   1.000
_cell.angle_alpha   90.00
_cell.angle_beta   90.00
_cell.angle_gamma   90.00
#
_symmetry.space_group_name_H-M   'P 1'
#
loop_
_entity.id
_entity.type
_entity.pdbx_description
1 polymer ?
#
loop_
_entity_poly.entity_id
_entity_poly.type
_entity_poly.pdbx_seq_one_letter_code
_entity_poly.pdbx_strand_id
1 'polypeptide(L)'
;MIKDAVPKPWLTQPARRSWVPRYLFIFVSSLGLVAAVAQVYFGLKSVPKLGKVCLVLDEQFDGTSLDTSIWVREVGVDGWGNGEFEWSTNSENNSRVEDGILYITPTLTENVIGRDAVFDGYNLTLSDCTSGNSSDCWVYSNSSAGTVINPVQSARLSTRLSKSIKYGRVEVRARMPRGDWVRAHRS
;
A
#
# COMPACT_ATOMS: atom_id res chain seq x y z
N MET A 1 -75.19 -10.57 8.30
CA MET A 1 -73.76 -10.33 8.63
C MET A 1 -73.72 -9.24 9.70
N ILE A 2 -73.56 -9.64 10.95
CA ILE A 2 -73.48 -8.72 12.09
C ILE A 2 -72.10 -8.05 12.02
N LYS A 3 -72.07 -6.74 11.71
CA LYS A 3 -70.87 -5.90 11.76
C LYS A 3 -70.90 -5.07 13.04
N ASP A 4 -71.02 -5.74 14.18
CA ASP A 4 -70.91 -5.04 15.45
C ASP A 4 -69.44 -4.74 15.70
N ALA A 5 -69.13 -3.47 15.92
CA ALA A 5 -67.77 -3.02 16.20
C ALA A 5 -67.28 -3.66 17.49
N VAL A 6 -66.18 -4.40 17.43
CA VAL A 6 -65.55 -5.03 18.60
C VAL A 6 -65.33 -3.94 19.68
N PRO A 7 -65.89 -4.11 20.89
CA PRO A 7 -65.72 -3.14 21.95
C PRO A 7 -64.23 -3.05 22.30
N LYS A 8 -63.70 -1.82 22.33
CA LYS A 8 -62.30 -1.52 22.64
C LYS A 8 -62.20 -0.86 24.02
N PRO A 9 -62.43 -1.58 25.13
CA PRO A 9 -62.46 -1.02 26.49
C PRO A 9 -61.12 -0.40 26.92
N TRP A 10 -60.04 -0.66 26.21
CA TRP A 10 -58.74 0.01 26.40
C TRP A 10 -58.69 1.46 25.89
N LEU A 11 -59.72 1.94 25.18
CA LEU A 11 -59.87 3.36 24.80
C LEU A 11 -60.57 4.20 25.89
N THR A 12 -61.29 3.59 26.83
CA THR A 12 -62.11 4.30 27.83
C THR A 12 -61.36 4.55 29.14
N GLN A 13 -60.26 3.86 29.40
CA GLN A 13 -59.40 4.11 30.54
C GLN A 13 -58.15 4.86 30.07
N PRO A 14 -57.78 6.02 30.66
CA PRO A 14 -56.51 6.66 30.35
C PRO A 14 -55.39 5.68 30.70
N ALA A 15 -54.51 5.38 29.74
CA ALA A 15 -53.39 4.46 29.94
C ALA A 15 -52.58 4.90 31.17
N ARG A 16 -52.73 4.16 32.28
CA ARG A 16 -52.15 4.48 33.58
C ARG A 16 -50.62 4.50 33.43
N ARG A 17 -50.03 5.70 33.50
CA ARG A 17 -48.58 5.99 33.37
C ARG A 17 -47.96 5.82 31.97
N SER A 18 -48.65 6.22 30.91
CA SER A 18 -48.07 6.33 29.54
C SER A 18 -46.83 7.25 29.42
N TRP A 19 -46.58 8.11 30.41
CA TRP A 19 -45.39 8.96 30.44
C TRP A 19 -44.12 8.19 30.82
N VAL A 20 -44.19 7.19 31.71
CA VAL A 20 -43.01 6.47 32.21
C VAL A 20 -42.20 5.80 31.08
N PRO A 21 -42.82 5.06 30.13
CA PRO A 21 -42.09 4.49 28.99
C PRO A 21 -41.49 5.55 28.07
N ARG A 22 -42.15 6.71 27.91
CA ARG A 22 -41.63 7.83 27.10
C ARG A 22 -40.36 8.41 27.69
N TYR A 23 -40.35 8.72 28.98
CA TYR A 23 -39.15 9.25 29.63
C TYR A 23 -38.03 8.20 29.75
N LEU A 24 -38.38 6.93 29.94
CA LEU A 24 -37.41 5.83 29.91
C LEU A 24 -36.73 5.71 28.53
N PHE A 25 -37.50 5.76 27.44
CA PHE A 25 -36.97 5.71 26.09
C PHE A 25 -36.06 6.91 25.77
N ILE A 26 -36.48 8.11 26.16
CA ILE A 26 -35.68 9.34 26.00
C ILE A 26 -34.37 9.22 26.77
N PHE A 27 -34.41 8.71 28.01
CA PHE A 27 -33.22 8.54 28.84
C PHE A 27 -32.22 7.53 28.25
N VAL A 28 -32.70 6.37 27.78
CA VAL A 28 -31.82 5.36 27.16
C VAL A 28 -31.22 5.90 25.86
N SER A 29 -32.02 6.60 25.05
CA SER A 29 -31.56 7.20 23.80
C SER A 29 -30.52 8.29 24.04
N SER A 30 -30.71 9.14 25.05
CA SER A 30 -29.74 10.19 25.39
C SER A 30 -28.44 9.60 25.94
N LEU A 31 -28.50 8.53 26.74
CA LEU A 31 -27.32 7.81 27.23
C LEU A 31 -26.47 7.27 26.07
N GLY A 32 -27.11 6.70 25.05
CA GLY A 32 -26.44 6.22 23.84
C GLY A 32 -25.75 7.34 23.04
N LEU A 33 -26.41 8.50 22.92
CA LEU A 33 -25.85 9.66 22.23
C LEU A 33 -24.65 10.24 22.99
N VAL A 34 -24.73 10.32 24.32
CA VAL A 34 -23.61 10.73 25.18
C VAL A 34 -22.44 9.76 25.07
N ALA A 35 -22.69 8.45 25.06
CA ALA A 35 -21.64 7.45 24.89
C ALA A 35 -20.95 7.57 23.51
N ALA A 36 -21.72 7.78 22.44
CA ALA A 36 -21.17 7.99 21.09
C ALA A 36 -20.29 9.26 21.02
N VAL A 37 -20.76 10.37 21.60
CA VAL A 37 -19.98 11.61 21.67
C VAL A 37 -18.71 11.41 22.49
N ALA A 38 -18.78 10.71 23.62
CA ALA A 38 -17.62 10.41 24.44
C ALA A 38 -16.60 9.55 23.68
N GLN A 39 -17.05 8.51 22.96
CA GLN A 39 -16.17 7.66 22.15
C GLN A 39 -15.44 8.47 21.07
N VAL A 40 -16.16 9.35 20.35
CA VAL A 40 -15.55 10.25 19.36
C VAL A 40 -14.56 11.20 20.03
N TYR A 41 -14.91 11.79 21.18
CA TYR A 41 -14.06 12.72 21.91
C TYR A 41 -12.75 12.05 22.37
N PHE A 42 -12.82 10.87 22.97
CA PHE A 42 -11.63 10.13 23.40
C PHE A 42 -10.79 9.68 22.20
N GLY A 43 -11.43 9.30 21.09
CA GLY A 43 -10.74 9.01 19.83
C GLY A 43 -9.99 10.22 19.27
N LEU A 44 -10.60 11.40 19.25
CA LEU A 44 -9.95 12.64 18.80
C LEU A 44 -8.81 13.07 19.74
N LYS A 45 -8.92 12.79 21.04
CA LYS A 45 -7.88 13.09 22.03
C LYS A 45 -6.73 12.09 22.03
N SER A 46 -6.95 10.85 21.59
CA SER A 46 -5.91 9.83 21.51
C SER A 46 -5.02 9.97 20.26
N VAL A 47 -5.44 10.76 19.27
CA VAL A 47 -4.59 11.06 18.09
C VAL A 47 -3.33 11.80 18.57
N PRO A 48 -2.12 11.21 18.39
CA PRO A 48 -0.89 11.89 18.73
C PRO A 48 -0.75 13.13 17.84
N LYS A 49 -0.84 14.32 18.44
CA LYS A 49 -0.53 15.55 17.74
C LYS A 49 0.99 15.55 17.51
N LEU A 50 1.39 15.39 16.25
CA LEU A 50 2.76 15.60 15.82
C LEU A 50 3.16 17.01 16.24
N GLY A 51 3.94 17.11 17.33
CA GLY A 51 4.46 18.37 17.84
C GLY A 51 5.60 18.86 16.97
N LYS A 52 6.70 19.29 17.59
CA LYS A 52 7.92 19.63 16.86
C LYS A 52 8.53 18.33 16.30
N VAL A 53 8.38 18.10 15.00
CA VAL A 53 8.98 16.96 14.29
C VAL A 53 10.45 17.27 14.04
N CYS A 54 11.34 16.29 14.24
CA CYS A 54 12.75 16.39 13.87
C CYS A 54 12.96 15.80 12.47
N LEU A 55 13.80 16.45 11.67
CA LEU A 55 14.22 15.91 10.38
C LEU A 55 15.10 14.68 10.60
N VAL A 56 14.71 13.54 10.03
CA VAL A 56 15.43 12.26 10.17
C VAL A 56 16.15 11.86 8.89
N LEU A 57 15.52 12.13 7.76
CA LEU A 57 16.03 11.89 6.43
C LEU A 57 15.56 13.05 5.54
N ASP A 58 16.50 13.60 4.81
CA ASP A 58 16.29 14.60 3.77
C ASP A 58 17.18 14.16 2.61
N GLU A 59 16.54 13.79 1.50
CA GLU A 59 17.23 13.35 0.30
C GLU A 59 16.71 14.15 -0.90
N GLN A 60 17.63 14.85 -1.54
CA GLN A 60 17.38 15.81 -2.60
C GLN A 60 17.95 15.31 -3.93
N PHE A 61 18.73 14.24 -3.91
CA PHE A 61 19.38 13.65 -5.07
C PHE A 61 20.33 14.63 -5.79
N ASP A 62 20.97 15.54 -5.05
CA ASP A 62 21.91 16.54 -5.58
C ASP A 62 23.26 15.93 -6.03
N GLY A 63 23.51 14.67 -5.67
CA GLY A 63 24.71 13.93 -6.07
C GLY A 63 24.68 13.49 -7.54
N THR A 64 25.82 12.98 -8.03
CA THR A 64 25.93 12.40 -9.38
C THR A 64 25.45 10.95 -9.45
N SER A 65 25.20 10.31 -8.31
CA SER A 65 24.79 8.92 -8.20
C SER A 65 23.91 8.72 -6.97
N LEU A 66 23.21 7.58 -6.92
CA LEU A 66 22.38 7.21 -5.78
C LEU A 66 23.25 7.00 -4.53
N ASP A 67 22.92 7.66 -3.42
CA ASP A 67 23.60 7.46 -2.14
C ASP A 67 23.28 6.07 -1.58
N THR A 68 24.26 5.16 -1.65
CA THR A 68 24.14 3.78 -1.18
C THR A 68 24.21 3.65 0.35
N SER A 69 24.57 4.72 1.07
CA SER A 69 24.45 4.77 2.52
C SER A 69 23.01 4.95 2.99
N ILE A 70 22.14 5.47 2.12
CA ILE A 70 20.72 5.68 2.37
C ILE A 70 19.88 4.63 1.63
N TRP A 71 20.11 4.44 0.34
CA TRP A 71 19.26 3.63 -0.52
C TRP A 71 19.92 2.31 -0.90
N VAL A 72 19.15 1.24 -0.78
CA VAL A 72 19.53 -0.10 -1.22
C VAL A 72 18.67 -0.46 -2.41
N ARG A 73 19.31 -0.94 -3.49
CA ARG A 73 18.62 -1.53 -4.64
C ARG A 73 18.26 -2.97 -4.30
N GLU A 74 16.98 -3.27 -4.29
CA GLU A 74 16.48 -4.63 -4.15
C GLU A 74 16.48 -5.31 -5.53
N VAL A 75 17.04 -6.52 -5.58
CA VAL A 75 17.22 -7.35 -6.78
C VAL A 75 16.51 -8.68 -6.56
N GLY A 76 15.67 -9.06 -7.53
CA GLY A 76 14.84 -10.27 -7.47
C GLY A 76 13.89 -10.40 -8.67
N VAL A 77 13.44 -11.64 -8.93
CA VAL A 77 12.56 -12.07 -10.06
C VAL A 77 11.25 -12.72 -9.58
N ASP A 78 10.99 -12.75 -8.27
CA ASP A 78 9.86 -13.46 -7.63
C ASP A 78 8.50 -12.76 -7.76
N GLY A 79 8.44 -11.61 -8.44
CA GLY A 79 7.22 -10.81 -8.56
C GLY A 79 6.77 -10.18 -7.25
N TRP A 80 7.65 -10.08 -6.24
CA TRP A 80 7.47 -9.33 -4.99
C TRP A 80 6.17 -9.63 -4.22
N GLY A 81 5.70 -10.88 -4.29
CA GLY A 81 4.47 -11.34 -3.62
C GLY A 81 3.15 -10.89 -4.27
N ASN A 82 3.19 -10.10 -5.34
CA ASN A 82 2.02 -9.60 -6.06
C ASN A 82 1.94 -10.12 -7.51
N GLY A 83 2.83 -11.03 -7.90
CA GLY A 83 2.94 -11.48 -9.30
C GLY A 83 3.32 -10.34 -10.23
N GLU A 84 4.19 -9.43 -9.77
CA GLU A 84 4.76 -8.36 -10.58
C GLU A 84 5.45 -8.96 -11.82
N PHE A 85 5.22 -8.35 -12.99
CA PHE A 85 5.73 -8.88 -14.26
C PHE A 85 7.16 -8.43 -14.51
N GLU A 86 7.58 -7.35 -13.86
CA GLU A 86 8.95 -6.88 -13.88
C GLU A 86 9.81 -7.68 -12.90
N TRP A 87 11.11 -7.71 -13.20
CA TRP A 87 12.11 -8.03 -12.21
C TRP A 87 12.96 -6.81 -11.93
N SER A 88 13.57 -6.80 -10.76
CA SER A 88 14.30 -5.64 -10.26
C SER A 88 15.80 -5.87 -10.32
N THR A 89 16.54 -4.85 -10.72
CA THR A 89 18.00 -4.90 -10.92
C THR A 89 18.72 -3.79 -10.17
N ASN A 90 20.01 -3.99 -9.93
CA ASN A 90 20.90 -2.98 -9.36
C ASN A 90 21.50 -2.02 -10.42
N SER A 91 21.15 -2.18 -11.70
CA SER A 91 21.69 -1.38 -12.80
C SER A 91 21.29 0.10 -12.74
N GLU A 92 22.22 0.98 -13.11
CA GLU A 92 21.96 2.42 -13.27
C GLU A 92 21.00 2.73 -14.42
N ASN A 93 20.83 1.81 -15.36
CA ASN A 93 19.82 1.96 -16.41
C ASN A 93 18.40 2.05 -15.83
N ASN A 94 18.16 1.38 -14.70
CA ASN A 94 16.85 1.32 -14.07
C ASN A 94 16.69 2.27 -12.89
N SER A 95 17.79 2.64 -12.22
CA SER A 95 17.79 3.65 -11.16
C SER A 95 19.04 4.50 -11.20
N ARG A 96 18.88 5.74 -11.66
CA ARG A 96 19.94 6.75 -11.70
C ARG A 96 19.49 8.07 -11.12
N VAL A 97 20.45 8.85 -10.66
CA VAL A 97 20.25 10.23 -10.23
C VAL A 97 20.80 11.12 -11.33
N GLU A 98 20.00 12.07 -11.79
CA GLU A 98 20.36 13.00 -12.85
C GLU A 98 19.62 14.33 -12.58
N ASP A 99 20.30 15.46 -12.72
CA ASP A 99 19.73 16.81 -12.54
C ASP A 99 18.94 17.03 -11.23
N GLY A 100 19.39 16.47 -10.11
CA GLY A 100 18.69 16.60 -8.82
C GLY A 100 17.42 15.74 -8.72
N ILE A 101 17.27 14.75 -9.60
CA ILE A 101 16.08 13.90 -9.67
C ILE A 101 16.50 12.43 -9.72
N LEU A 102 15.85 11.62 -8.90
CA LEU A 102 15.90 10.17 -9.02
C LEU A 102 15.00 9.69 -10.17
N TYR A 103 15.59 9.09 -11.18
CA TYR A 103 14.91 8.43 -12.28
C TYR A 103 14.83 6.93 -12.06
N ILE A 104 13.60 6.42 -11.90
CA ILE A 104 13.30 4.99 -11.98
C ILE A 104 12.74 4.72 -13.37
N THR A 105 13.52 4.03 -14.20
CA THR A 105 13.19 3.81 -15.62
C THR A 105 13.02 2.32 -15.90
N PRO A 106 11.85 1.87 -16.37
CA PRO A 106 11.70 0.50 -16.82
C PRO A 106 12.45 0.30 -18.14
N THR A 107 13.17 -0.81 -18.27
CA THR A 107 13.85 -1.22 -19.50
C THR A 107 13.37 -2.60 -19.92
N LEU A 108 13.55 -2.97 -21.19
CA LEU A 108 13.14 -4.28 -21.66
C LEU A 108 14.23 -5.32 -21.40
N THR A 109 13.83 -6.48 -20.87
CA THR A 109 14.75 -7.60 -20.62
C THR A 109 15.35 -8.14 -21.93
N GLU A 110 14.60 -8.08 -23.03
CA GLU A 110 15.10 -8.47 -24.36
C GLU A 110 16.31 -7.66 -24.82
N ASN A 111 16.52 -6.45 -24.30
CA ASN A 111 17.70 -5.64 -24.63
C ASN A 111 18.99 -6.16 -23.96
N VAL A 112 18.86 -7.00 -22.92
CA VAL A 112 20.00 -7.53 -22.17
C VAL A 112 20.30 -8.98 -22.54
N ILE A 113 19.27 -9.84 -22.57
CA ILE A 113 19.45 -11.28 -22.83
C ILE A 113 19.03 -11.70 -24.25
N GLY A 114 18.42 -10.81 -25.03
CA GLY A 114 17.85 -11.10 -26.34
C GLY A 114 16.40 -11.59 -26.26
N ARG A 115 15.63 -11.35 -27.32
CA ARG A 115 14.21 -11.72 -27.38
C ARG A 115 13.99 -13.22 -27.25
N ASP A 116 14.77 -14.03 -27.96
CA ASP A 116 14.57 -15.48 -27.99
C ASP A 116 14.78 -16.10 -26.60
N ALA A 117 15.79 -15.61 -25.87
CA ALA A 117 16.07 -16.04 -24.50
C ALA A 117 14.93 -15.72 -23.53
N VAL A 118 14.20 -14.62 -23.73
CA VAL A 118 13.04 -14.29 -22.88
C VAL A 118 11.95 -15.37 -23.00
N PHE A 119 11.75 -15.90 -24.20
CA PHE A 119 10.64 -16.80 -24.50
C PHE A 119 10.99 -18.30 -24.46
N ASP A 120 12.25 -18.68 -24.69
CA ASP A 120 12.63 -20.10 -24.68
C ASP A 120 14.09 -20.39 -24.35
N GLY A 121 14.32 -21.54 -23.70
CA GLY A 121 15.62 -22.17 -23.57
C GLY A 121 16.65 -21.43 -22.71
N TYR A 122 16.25 -20.46 -21.89
CA TYR A 122 17.18 -19.67 -21.08
C TYR A 122 16.90 -19.83 -19.58
N ASN A 123 17.97 -19.83 -18.78
CA ASN A 123 17.90 -19.82 -17.33
C ASN A 123 18.64 -18.59 -16.80
N LEU A 124 17.88 -17.60 -16.34
CA LEU A 124 18.41 -16.37 -15.77
C LEU A 124 18.67 -16.59 -14.28
N THR A 125 19.93 -16.46 -13.87
CA THR A 125 20.34 -16.51 -12.47
C THR A 125 20.95 -15.18 -12.05
N LEU A 126 20.50 -14.65 -10.90
CA LEU A 126 20.92 -13.38 -10.34
C LEU A 126 21.97 -13.61 -9.25
N SER A 127 23.22 -13.26 -9.54
CA SER A 127 24.32 -13.37 -8.57
C SER A 127 24.24 -12.36 -7.42
N ASP A 128 23.58 -11.24 -7.66
CA ASP A 128 23.44 -10.07 -6.79
C ASP A 128 22.03 -9.99 -6.16
N CYS A 129 21.31 -11.10 -6.17
CA CYS A 129 19.98 -11.20 -5.59
C CYS A 129 19.96 -10.80 -4.11
N THR A 130 18.96 -10.00 -3.73
CA THR A 130 18.83 -9.47 -2.37
C THR A 130 17.94 -10.30 -1.45
N SER A 131 17.17 -11.23 -2.00
CA SER A 131 16.37 -12.17 -1.22
C SER A 131 17.25 -13.26 -0.58
N GLY A 132 16.84 -13.73 0.60
CA GLY A 132 17.47 -14.89 1.24
C GLY A 132 17.03 -16.23 0.66
N ASN A 133 15.97 -16.26 -0.17
CA ASN A 133 15.48 -17.48 -0.79
C ASN A 133 16.06 -17.64 -2.18
N SER A 134 16.62 -18.81 -2.46
CA SER A 134 17.18 -19.12 -3.78
C SER A 134 16.14 -19.04 -4.91
N SER A 135 14.88 -19.42 -4.64
CA SER A 135 13.76 -19.35 -5.61
C SER A 135 13.53 -17.97 -6.20
N ASP A 136 13.90 -16.92 -5.48
CA ASP A 136 13.59 -15.54 -5.85
C ASP A 136 14.67 -14.93 -6.75
N CYS A 137 15.74 -15.69 -6.98
CA CYS A 137 16.98 -15.27 -7.62
C CYS A 137 17.21 -15.96 -8.96
N TRP A 138 16.31 -16.81 -9.41
CA TRP A 138 16.40 -17.42 -10.73
C TRP A 138 15.02 -17.62 -11.36
N VAL A 139 14.99 -17.55 -12.68
CA VAL A 139 13.80 -17.77 -13.51
C VAL A 139 14.23 -18.35 -14.85
N TYR A 140 13.39 -19.20 -15.44
CA TYR A 140 13.71 -19.83 -16.71
C TYR A 140 12.57 -19.69 -17.71
N SER A 141 12.95 -19.59 -18.98
CA SER A 141 12.04 -19.62 -20.13
C SER A 141 12.02 -21.01 -20.74
N ASN A 142 10.81 -21.48 -21.07
CA ASN A 142 10.60 -22.74 -21.75
C ASN A 142 9.26 -22.69 -22.48
N SER A 143 9.32 -22.72 -23.81
CA SER A 143 8.15 -22.63 -24.70
C SER A 143 7.19 -23.81 -24.52
N SER A 144 7.71 -25.00 -24.21
CA SER A 144 6.92 -26.22 -23.99
C SER A 144 6.25 -26.25 -22.61
N ALA A 145 6.87 -25.62 -21.61
CA ALA A 145 6.31 -25.47 -20.26
C ALA A 145 5.42 -24.24 -20.10
N GLY A 146 5.43 -23.31 -21.08
CA GLY A 146 4.71 -22.05 -21.02
C GLY A 146 5.30 -21.05 -20.03
N THR A 147 6.57 -21.20 -19.66
CA THR A 147 7.26 -20.27 -18.75
C THR A 147 8.07 -19.26 -19.55
N VAL A 148 8.03 -18.00 -19.12
CA VAL A 148 8.69 -16.87 -19.79
C VAL A 148 9.42 -16.07 -18.74
N ILE A 149 10.58 -15.52 -19.09
CA ILE A 149 11.33 -14.62 -18.20
C ILE A 149 10.62 -13.28 -18.16
N ASN A 150 10.61 -12.63 -16.98
CA ASN A 150 10.07 -11.30 -16.78
C ASN A 150 10.52 -10.33 -17.89
N PRO A 151 9.60 -9.82 -18.74
CA PRO A 151 9.97 -9.12 -19.97
C PRO A 151 10.48 -7.69 -19.71
N VAL A 152 10.30 -7.19 -18.49
CA VAL A 152 10.68 -5.83 -18.09
C VAL A 152 11.62 -5.88 -16.90
N GLN A 153 12.64 -5.05 -16.94
CA GLN A 153 13.53 -4.70 -15.83
C GLN A 153 13.07 -3.38 -15.23
N SER A 154 13.10 -3.29 -13.90
CA SER A 154 12.81 -2.07 -13.15
C SER A 154 13.78 -1.92 -11.99
N ALA A 155 13.59 -0.91 -11.15
CA ALA A 155 14.33 -0.74 -9.91
C ALA A 155 13.38 -0.65 -8.72
N ARG A 156 13.78 -1.30 -7.63
CA ARG A 156 13.11 -1.25 -6.33
C ARG A 156 14.11 -0.71 -5.32
N LEU A 157 13.75 0.37 -4.64
CA LEU A 157 14.64 1.06 -3.70
C LEU A 157 14.08 0.99 -2.29
N SER A 158 14.95 0.78 -1.32
CA SER A 158 14.59 0.59 0.08
C SER A 158 15.60 1.27 1.00
N THR A 159 15.14 1.88 2.08
CA THR A 159 15.99 2.46 3.14
C THR A 159 16.19 1.49 4.32
N ARG A 160 15.89 0.20 4.13
CA ARG A 160 15.86 -0.81 5.20
C ARG A 160 17.13 -0.88 6.04
N LEU A 161 18.30 -0.62 5.45
CA LEU A 161 19.60 -0.68 6.14
C LEU A 161 20.04 0.67 6.74
N SER A 162 19.37 1.77 6.42
CA SER A 162 19.85 3.12 6.74
C SER A 162 18.94 3.83 7.74
N LYS A 163 17.67 4.03 7.41
CA LYS A 163 16.71 4.84 8.17
C LYS A 163 15.39 4.10 8.27
N SER A 164 14.89 4.00 9.50
CA SER A 164 13.55 3.52 9.81
C SER A 164 12.80 4.63 10.53
N ILE A 165 11.62 4.99 10.01
CA ILE A 165 10.78 6.05 10.54
C ILE A 165 9.57 5.40 11.21
N LYS A 166 9.42 5.61 12.52
CA LYS A 166 8.25 5.17 13.27
C LYS A 166 7.48 6.40 13.75
N TYR A 167 6.31 6.63 13.15
CA TYR A 167 5.54 7.86 13.27
C TYR A 167 6.28 9.09 12.69
N GLY A 168 5.54 10.11 12.28
CA GLY A 168 6.15 11.28 11.66
C GLY A 168 5.35 11.79 10.48
N ARG A 169 6.02 12.57 9.65
CA ARG A 169 5.54 13.03 8.35
C ARG A 169 6.58 12.61 7.31
N VAL A 170 6.13 11.95 6.26
CA VAL A 170 6.95 11.58 5.10
C VAL A 170 6.36 12.32 3.91
N GLU A 171 7.18 13.13 3.24
CA GLU A 171 6.80 13.85 2.03
C GLU A 171 7.68 13.39 0.88
N VAL A 172 7.06 12.93 -0.21
CA VAL A 172 7.75 12.51 -1.42
C VAL A 172 7.23 13.33 -2.58
N ARG A 173 8.13 14.02 -3.28
CA ARG A 173 7.80 14.76 -4.50
C ARG A 173 8.20 13.93 -5.71
N ALA A 174 7.23 13.28 -6.34
CA ALA A 174 7.46 12.44 -7.51
C ALA A 174 6.54 12.81 -8.67
N ARG A 175 7.04 12.63 -9.90
CA ARG A 175 6.23 12.64 -11.12
C ARG A 175 5.93 11.20 -11.51
N MET A 176 4.66 10.82 -11.50
CA MET A 176 4.26 9.46 -11.85
C MET A 176 4.43 9.21 -13.37
N PRO A 177 4.86 8.00 -13.75
CA PRO A 177 4.88 7.57 -15.15
C PRO A 177 3.45 7.45 -15.69
N ARG A 178 3.30 7.46 -17.01
CA ARG A 178 2.02 7.25 -17.71
C ARG A 178 2.12 5.98 -18.56
N GLY A 179 1.14 5.10 -18.45
CA GLY A 179 1.00 3.88 -19.23
C GLY A 179 -0.02 2.92 -18.61
N ASP A 180 -0.72 2.14 -19.44
CA ASP A 180 -1.83 1.28 -18.98
C ASP A 180 -1.41 0.22 -17.95
N TRP A 181 -0.16 -0.22 -18.02
CA TRP A 181 0.40 -1.30 -17.20
C TRP A 181 1.49 -0.82 -16.23
N VAL A 182 1.71 0.49 -16.10
CA VAL A 182 2.72 1.04 -15.20
C VAL A 182 2.05 1.43 -13.88
N ARG A 183 2.32 0.64 -12.83
CA ARG A 183 1.79 0.89 -11.49
C ARG A 183 2.81 1.69 -10.68
N ALA A 184 2.50 2.95 -10.40
CA ALA A 184 3.12 3.67 -9.29
C ALA A 184 2.20 3.56 -8.07
N HIS A 185 2.63 2.86 -7.03
CA HIS A 185 1.82 2.72 -5.81
C HIS A 185 1.76 4.08 -5.10
N ARG A 186 0.61 4.74 -5.15
CA ARG A 186 0.34 5.92 -4.31
C ARG A 186 -0.17 5.39 -2.98
N SER A 187 0.68 5.44 -1.95
CA SER A 187 0.29 5.17 -0.55
C SER A 187 -0.54 6.31 0.02
#